data_AF-U2G341-F1
#
_entry.id   AF-U2G341-F1
#
_cell.length_a   1.000
_cell.length_b   1.000
_cell.length_c   1.000
_cell.angle_alpha   90.00
_cell.angle_beta   90.00
_cell.angle_gamma   90.00
#
_symmetry.space_group_name_H-M   'P 1'
#
loop_
_entity.id
_entity.type
_entity.pdbx_description
1 polymer ?
#
loop_
_entity_poly.entity_id
_entity_poly.type
_entity_poly.pdbx_seq_one_letter_code
_entity_poly.pdbx_strand_id
1 'polypeptide(L)'
;MVCTKEEKELLVAFDQKLLEIQREMTAEYMRIKELFKTYLDHDKDMIDIVCEVSFYMKDYEEEILSVELQDFYFEDDDDLSGIELCYDGRPHGFDCSIILTKMSSASITIEEILSIDDICWHFEPRLYYKKEKIGASLNEKLIWMPIVSSDDYNVYLPKGVREASTFKDFDNMYIRNSFLTSWFDFEYKILPKSYKNFITRFRQTPTQSFIYLDSFHSKDYLSRLYKDYEFVEQITGLIVSKYVPLNMIAMGVLDAYKAMCEGTLHACKLALELGFAINARGGFGHSTKNSGAVKAPYNDIALSVIKLHKDRPDLKILYVNFGSKKSEGVFELAKDDKSLWVYEIYTRGYEVAKDICPNLDNVYCDSVLPNTTKEQYLQNIKDGLSKAISKIRPDLIIYSSDVTMTSGFFNVDANLLNERDAVVTTLARDSKTPICVCISSDPFQDTRHKEMVPFYKRLIKDMLCVITQKRNKK
;
A
#
# COMPACT_ATOMS: atom_id res chain seq x y z
N MET A 1 39.77 -35.39 -12.28
CA MET A 1 40.77 -34.83 -11.34
C MET A 1 40.54 -35.44 -9.97
N VAL A 2 41.60 -35.77 -9.24
CA VAL A 2 41.47 -36.28 -7.86
C VAL A 2 41.29 -35.06 -6.96
N CYS A 3 40.08 -34.86 -6.41
CA CYS A 3 39.81 -33.77 -5.47
C CYS A 3 40.73 -33.86 -4.25
N THR A 4 41.25 -32.72 -3.81
CA THR A 4 42.03 -32.61 -2.57
C THR A 4 41.14 -32.93 -1.35
N LYS A 5 41.76 -33.21 -0.20
CA LYS A 5 41.02 -33.49 1.04
C LYS A 5 40.18 -32.27 1.47
N GLU A 6 40.73 -31.08 1.28
CA GLU A 6 40.13 -29.80 1.61
C GLU A 6 38.91 -29.50 0.72
N GLU A 7 39.01 -29.76 -0.59
CA GLU A 7 37.87 -29.66 -1.53
C GLU A 7 36.70 -30.59 -1.15
N LYS A 8 37.00 -31.80 -0.65
CA LYS A 8 35.96 -32.74 -0.19
C LYS A 8 35.25 -32.25 1.07
N GLU A 9 35.99 -31.66 2.00
CA GLU A 9 35.42 -31.12 3.25
C GLU A 9 34.54 -29.89 2.96
N LEU A 10 34.96 -29.03 2.03
CA LEU A 10 34.16 -27.89 1.54
C LEU A 10 32.86 -28.34 0.85
N LEU A 11 32.92 -29.37 0.01
CA LEU A 11 31.73 -29.93 -0.65
C LEU A 11 30.72 -30.49 0.37
N VAL A 12 31.18 -31.17 1.41
CA VAL A 12 30.30 -31.71 2.47
C VAL A 12 29.61 -30.60 3.27
N ALA A 13 30.35 -29.54 3.63
CA ALA A 13 29.76 -28.40 4.35
C ALA A 13 28.72 -27.66 3.49
N PHE A 14 29.00 -27.53 2.19
CA PHE A 14 28.10 -26.92 1.23
C PHE A 14 26.82 -27.72 1.05
N ASP A 15 26.92 -29.04 0.89
CA ASP A 15 25.78 -29.95 0.80
C ASP A 15 24.88 -29.87 2.03
N GLN A 16 25.47 -29.77 3.23
CA GLN A 16 24.71 -29.71 4.47
C GLN A 16 23.91 -28.41 4.62
N LYS A 17 24.50 -27.27 4.27
CA LYS A 17 23.83 -25.96 4.26
C LYS A 17 22.67 -25.92 3.26
N LEU A 18 22.85 -26.50 2.07
CA LEU A 18 21.79 -26.61 1.06
C LEU A 18 20.64 -27.53 1.49
N LEU A 19 20.95 -28.64 2.17
CA LEU A 19 19.95 -29.57 2.69
C LEU A 19 19.01 -28.91 3.72
N GLU A 20 19.52 -28.00 4.54
CA GLU A 20 18.72 -27.23 5.50
C GLU A 20 17.76 -26.26 4.78
N ILE A 21 18.27 -25.48 3.83
CA ILE A 21 17.46 -24.57 3.01
C ILE A 21 16.36 -25.34 2.26
N GLN A 22 16.70 -26.50 1.68
CA GLN A 22 15.75 -27.35 1.00
C GLN A 22 14.59 -27.81 1.91
N ARG A 23 14.88 -28.16 3.17
CA ARG A 23 13.85 -28.58 4.12
C ARG A 23 12.87 -27.44 4.45
N GLU A 24 13.39 -26.24 4.69
CA GLU A 24 12.56 -25.06 4.95
C GLU A 24 11.69 -24.70 3.75
N MET A 25 12.27 -24.72 2.56
CA MET A 25 11.57 -24.51 1.30
C MET A 25 10.42 -25.49 1.10
N THR A 26 10.70 -26.79 1.27
CA THR A 26 9.69 -27.84 1.12
C THR A 26 8.52 -27.64 2.09
N ALA A 27 8.80 -27.22 3.33
CA ALA A 27 7.76 -26.96 4.32
C ALA A 27 6.86 -25.77 3.94
N GLU A 28 7.43 -24.65 3.46
CA GLU A 28 6.66 -23.48 3.05
C GLU A 28 5.87 -23.72 1.76
N TYR A 29 6.41 -24.49 0.80
CA TYR A 29 5.66 -24.95 -0.38
C TYR A 29 4.39 -25.71 0.02
N MET A 30 4.51 -26.68 0.94
CA MET A 30 3.37 -27.47 1.40
C MET A 30 2.32 -26.61 2.12
N ARG A 31 2.76 -25.62 2.90
CA ARG A 31 1.87 -24.65 3.54
C ARG A 31 1.11 -23.80 2.53
N ILE A 32 1.79 -23.32 1.48
CA ILE A 32 1.15 -22.53 0.40
C ILE A 32 0.15 -23.42 -0.34
N LYS A 33 0.52 -24.65 -0.69
CA LYS A 33 -0.37 -25.63 -1.34
C LYS A 33 -1.65 -25.87 -0.53
N GLU A 34 -1.53 -26.01 0.80
CA GLU A 34 -2.69 -26.19 1.68
C GLU A 34 -3.58 -24.93 1.79
N LEU A 35 -2.99 -23.72 1.78
CA LEU A 35 -3.75 -22.46 1.71
C LEU A 35 -4.52 -22.37 0.39
N PHE A 36 -3.88 -22.70 -0.73
CA PHE A 36 -4.53 -22.72 -2.05
C PHE A 36 -5.68 -23.71 -2.06
N LYS A 37 -5.47 -24.91 -1.51
CA LYS A 37 -6.52 -25.90 -1.36
C LYS A 37 -7.68 -25.39 -0.50
N THR A 38 -7.39 -24.79 0.65
CA THR A 38 -8.41 -24.32 1.58
C THR A 38 -9.27 -23.17 1.01
N TYR A 39 -8.66 -22.25 0.24
CA TYR A 39 -9.33 -21.02 -0.18
C TYR A 39 -9.79 -21.02 -1.64
N LEU A 40 -9.30 -21.94 -2.48
CA LEU A 40 -9.53 -21.91 -3.93
C LEU A 40 -9.97 -23.27 -4.53
N ASP A 41 -9.99 -24.37 -3.77
CA ASP A 41 -10.38 -25.74 -4.20
C ASP A 41 -11.91 -25.95 -4.28
N HIS A 42 -12.64 -24.93 -4.73
CA HIS A 42 -14.04 -25.07 -5.13
C HIS A 42 -14.23 -25.15 -6.65
N ASP A 43 -13.14 -25.11 -7.42
CA ASP A 43 -13.16 -25.27 -8.87
C ASP A 43 -12.63 -26.67 -9.22
N LYS A 44 -13.48 -27.54 -9.78
CA LYS A 44 -13.08 -28.88 -10.27
C LYS A 44 -12.06 -28.85 -11.42
N ASP A 45 -11.71 -27.63 -11.87
CA ASP A 45 -10.92 -27.32 -13.04
C ASP A 45 -9.60 -26.55 -12.71
N MET A 46 -9.14 -26.51 -11.45
CA MET A 46 -7.83 -25.93 -11.02
C MET A 46 -6.89 -27.09 -10.60
N ILE A 47 -5.71 -27.43 -11.15
CA ILE A 47 -4.53 -26.87 -11.86
C ILE A 47 -3.31 -26.61 -10.95
N ASP A 48 -2.18 -27.18 -11.41
CA ASP A 48 -0.87 -27.30 -10.77
C ASP A 48 -0.23 -26.00 -10.32
N ILE A 49 0.50 -26.10 -9.21
CA ILE A 49 1.32 -25.03 -8.64
C ILE A 49 2.76 -25.26 -9.08
N VAL A 50 3.28 -24.38 -9.93
CA VAL A 50 4.71 -24.34 -10.25
C VAL A 50 5.36 -23.31 -9.35
N CYS A 51 6.52 -23.62 -8.78
CA CYS A 51 7.21 -22.79 -7.82
C CYS A 51 8.62 -22.46 -8.30
N GLU A 52 8.86 -21.24 -8.76
CA GLU A 52 10.23 -20.79 -9.05
C GLU A 52 10.89 -20.26 -7.77
N VAL A 53 12.11 -20.70 -7.49
CA VAL A 53 12.87 -20.34 -6.31
C VAL A 53 14.10 -19.57 -6.74
N SER A 54 14.18 -18.32 -6.28
CA SER A 54 15.36 -17.49 -6.49
C SER A 54 16.15 -17.33 -5.19
N PHE A 55 17.47 -17.36 -5.29
CA PHE A 55 18.42 -17.21 -4.20
C PHE A 55 19.14 -15.85 -4.30
N TYR A 56 19.28 -15.20 -3.14
CA TYR A 56 19.87 -13.86 -2.99
C TYR A 56 20.91 -13.87 -1.87
N MET A 57 21.97 -13.07 -2.05
CA MET A 57 22.88 -12.69 -0.97
C MET A 57 22.31 -11.48 -0.21
N LYS A 58 22.40 -11.50 1.11
CA LYS A 58 21.83 -10.47 1.98
C LYS A 58 22.39 -9.06 1.73
N ASP A 59 23.63 -8.96 1.22
CA ASP A 59 24.34 -7.69 0.99
C ASP A 59 24.47 -7.29 -0.49
N TYR A 60 24.00 -8.14 -1.42
CA TYR A 60 23.96 -7.86 -2.85
C TYR A 60 22.50 -7.92 -3.31
N GLU A 61 21.93 -6.80 -3.76
CA GLU A 61 20.58 -6.73 -4.34
C GLU A 61 20.47 -7.44 -5.72
N GLU A 62 21.44 -8.28 -6.08
CA GLU A 62 21.49 -9.03 -7.33
C GLU A 62 21.11 -10.50 -7.12
N GLU A 63 20.24 -11.00 -8.00
CA GLU A 63 19.83 -12.42 -8.03
C GLU A 63 21.02 -13.28 -8.49
N ILE A 64 21.42 -14.23 -7.64
CA ILE A 64 22.56 -15.10 -7.92
C ILE A 64 22.13 -16.30 -8.74
N LEU A 65 20.91 -16.80 -8.46
CA LEU A 65 20.45 -18.07 -8.97
C LEU A 65 18.92 -18.16 -8.93
N SER A 66 18.29 -18.46 -10.06
CA SER A 66 16.90 -18.94 -10.12
C SER A 66 16.85 -20.43 -10.45
N VAL A 67 15.99 -21.18 -9.75
CA VAL A 67 15.69 -22.60 -9.99
C VAL A 67 14.19 -22.82 -10.01
N GLU A 68 13.67 -23.44 -11.07
CA GLU A 68 12.25 -23.74 -11.20
C GLU A 68 11.92 -25.11 -10.60
N LEU A 69 10.94 -25.16 -9.67
CA LEU A 69 10.40 -26.37 -9.08
C LEU A 69 9.00 -26.62 -9.64
N GLN A 70 8.81 -27.78 -10.26
CA GLN A 70 7.53 -28.17 -10.86
C GLN A 70 7.07 -29.52 -10.28
N ASP A 71 5.79 -29.63 -9.96
CA ASP A 71 5.08 -30.90 -9.81
C ASP A 71 4.58 -31.24 -11.22
N PHE A 72 5.09 -32.29 -11.89
CA PHE A 72 4.48 -32.77 -13.13
C PHE A 72 4.03 -34.22 -13.06
N TYR A 73 2.80 -34.44 -13.52
CA TYR A 73 2.37 -35.63 -14.23
C TYR A 73 1.51 -35.15 -15.42
N PHE A 74 2.07 -35.15 -16.63
CA PHE A 74 1.27 -35.08 -17.86
C PHE A 74 1.57 -36.35 -18.66
N GLU A 75 0.53 -37.15 -18.89
CA GLU A 75 0.56 -38.09 -20.01
C GLU A 75 0.54 -37.26 -21.29
N ASP A 76 1.52 -37.54 -22.16
CA ASP A 76 1.74 -37.08 -23.53
C ASP A 76 2.67 -35.88 -23.74
N ASP A 77 3.86 -36.24 -24.25
CA ASP A 77 4.75 -35.53 -25.18
C ASP A 77 4.70 -33.99 -25.19
N ASP A 78 5.40 -33.36 -24.25
CA ASP A 78 6.06 -32.08 -24.54
C ASP A 78 7.35 -31.93 -23.71
N ASP A 79 8.43 -31.69 -24.45
CA ASP A 79 9.83 -31.69 -24.05
C ASP A 79 10.18 -30.39 -23.29
N LEU A 80 10.26 -30.43 -21.96
CA LEU A 80 10.79 -29.33 -21.14
C LEU A 80 11.58 -29.87 -19.92
N SER A 81 12.81 -29.38 -19.78
CA SER A 81 13.70 -29.64 -18.65
C SER A 81 13.29 -28.84 -17.40
N GLY A 82 12.53 -29.46 -16.51
CA GLY A 82 12.28 -29.03 -15.13
C GLY A 82 12.81 -30.08 -14.14
N ILE A 83 13.16 -29.68 -12.91
CA ILE A 83 13.57 -30.64 -11.87
C ILE A 83 12.32 -31.29 -11.30
N GLU A 84 12.17 -32.60 -11.51
CA GLU A 84 11.18 -33.42 -10.81
C GLU A 84 11.56 -33.57 -9.33
N LEU A 85 10.77 -32.99 -8.43
CA LEU A 85 10.85 -33.29 -6.99
C LEU A 85 10.08 -34.56 -6.61
N CYS A 86 9.33 -35.17 -7.54
CA CYS A 86 8.45 -36.30 -7.27
C CYS A 86 8.60 -37.37 -8.36
N TYR A 87 9.31 -38.45 -8.05
CA TYR A 87 9.13 -39.73 -8.74
C TYR A 87 8.26 -40.63 -7.84
N ASP A 88 7.14 -41.15 -8.33
CA ASP A 88 6.19 -42.01 -7.59
C ASP A 88 5.58 -41.41 -6.30
N GLY A 89 5.38 -40.09 -6.25
CA GLY A 89 4.71 -39.43 -5.10
C GLY A 89 5.53 -39.46 -3.79
N ARG A 90 6.84 -39.69 -3.89
CA ARG A 90 7.79 -39.51 -2.77
C ARG A 90 8.76 -38.37 -3.09
N PRO A 91 8.94 -37.37 -2.20
CA PRO A 91 9.85 -36.27 -2.46
C PRO A 91 11.28 -36.80 -2.59
N HIS A 92 11.91 -36.64 -3.75
CA HIS A 92 13.36 -36.70 -3.85
C HIS A 92 13.90 -35.27 -3.84
N GLY A 93 15.02 -35.11 -3.17
CA GLY A 93 15.53 -33.79 -2.86
C GLY A 93 15.94 -32.99 -4.07
N PHE A 94 15.99 -31.68 -3.85
CA PHE A 94 16.57 -30.70 -4.75
C PHE A 94 17.99 -31.10 -5.14
N ASP A 95 18.28 -31.30 -6.44
CA ASP A 95 19.60 -31.71 -6.89
C ASP A 95 20.59 -30.54 -6.87
N CYS A 96 21.50 -30.57 -5.89
CA CYS A 96 22.57 -29.57 -5.72
C CYS A 96 23.49 -29.44 -6.96
N SER A 97 23.49 -30.42 -7.87
CA SER A 97 24.28 -30.39 -9.11
C SER A 97 23.92 -29.21 -10.04
N ILE A 98 22.69 -28.72 -9.97
CA ILE A 98 22.21 -27.59 -10.79
C ILE A 98 22.66 -26.25 -10.22
N ILE A 99 22.73 -26.12 -8.89
CA ILE A 99 23.37 -24.98 -8.22
C ILE A 99 24.84 -24.93 -8.62
N LEU A 100 25.55 -26.06 -8.54
CA LEU A 100 26.96 -26.14 -8.91
C LEU A 100 27.20 -25.76 -10.38
N THR A 101 26.31 -26.19 -11.29
CA THR A 101 26.40 -25.85 -12.71
C THR A 101 26.19 -24.36 -12.96
N LYS A 102 25.22 -23.74 -12.29
CA LYS A 102 24.96 -22.30 -12.43
C LYS A 102 25.97 -21.42 -11.68
N MET A 103 26.50 -21.87 -10.54
CA MET A 103 27.66 -21.23 -9.86
C MET A 103 28.87 -21.16 -10.79
N SER A 104 29.16 -22.26 -11.49
CA SER A 104 30.24 -22.28 -12.48
C SER A 104 30.01 -21.27 -13.61
N SER A 105 28.75 -20.99 -13.98
CA SER A 105 28.41 -19.98 -14.99
C SER A 105 28.50 -18.54 -14.48
N ALA A 106 28.30 -18.32 -13.17
CA ALA A 106 28.36 -17.02 -12.51
C ALA A 106 29.74 -16.70 -11.90
N SER A 107 30.72 -17.61 -12.01
CA SER A 107 32.07 -17.48 -11.45
C SER A 107 32.14 -17.31 -9.92
N ILE A 108 31.20 -17.91 -9.19
CA ILE A 108 31.14 -17.87 -7.71
C ILE A 108 31.79 -19.13 -7.14
N THR A 109 32.64 -19.01 -6.12
CA THR A 109 33.32 -20.15 -5.49
C THR A 109 32.50 -20.77 -4.35
N ILE A 110 32.83 -22.03 -3.99
CA ILE A 110 32.20 -22.71 -2.85
C ILE A 110 32.53 -21.99 -1.53
N GLU A 111 33.76 -21.48 -1.37
CA GLU A 111 34.15 -20.75 -0.16
C GLU A 111 33.35 -19.44 0.00
N GLU A 112 33.10 -18.73 -1.10
CA GLU A 112 32.28 -17.51 -1.09
C GLU A 112 30.88 -17.82 -0.55
N ILE A 113 30.23 -18.91 -0.97
CA ILE A 113 28.90 -19.28 -0.48
C ILE A 113 28.90 -19.76 0.97
N LEU A 114 29.93 -20.51 1.37
CA LEU A 114 30.08 -20.96 2.75
C LEU A 114 30.31 -19.78 3.70
N SER A 115 30.95 -18.71 3.23
CA SER A 115 31.16 -17.47 3.99
C SER A 115 29.90 -16.60 4.18
N ILE A 116 28.81 -16.88 3.45
CA ILE A 116 27.55 -16.15 3.59
C ILE A 116 26.86 -16.54 4.90
N ASP A 117 26.68 -15.61 5.82
CA ASP A 117 25.97 -15.91 7.08
C ASP A 117 24.48 -16.22 6.84
N ASP A 118 23.84 -15.55 5.87
CA ASP A 118 22.40 -15.69 5.57
C ASP A 118 22.14 -15.78 4.07
N ILE A 119 21.57 -16.91 3.61
CA ILE A 119 21.07 -17.07 2.24
C ILE A 119 19.57 -16.79 2.25
N CYS A 120 19.14 -15.79 1.49
CA CYS A 120 17.72 -15.47 1.34
C CYS A 120 17.16 -16.18 0.11
N TRP A 121 16.01 -16.82 0.24
CA TRP A 121 15.29 -17.44 -0.88
C TRP A 121 13.84 -16.98 -0.90
N HIS A 122 13.22 -16.94 -2.08
CA HIS A 122 11.80 -16.61 -2.20
C HIS A 122 11.06 -17.62 -3.08
N PHE A 123 9.75 -17.81 -2.83
CA PHE A 123 8.89 -18.65 -3.68
C PHE A 123 8.08 -17.83 -4.70
N GLU A 124 8.10 -18.31 -5.94
CA GLU A 124 7.22 -17.91 -7.03
C GLU A 124 6.15 -18.94 -7.37
N PRO A 125 4.98 -18.98 -6.70
CA PRO A 125 3.89 -19.78 -7.20
C PRO A 125 3.30 -19.18 -8.48
N ARG A 126 3.45 -19.89 -9.60
CA ARG A 126 2.79 -19.66 -10.88
C ARG A 126 1.60 -20.62 -11.01
N LEU A 127 0.45 -20.04 -11.36
CA LEU A 127 -0.76 -20.80 -11.66
C LEU A 127 -0.87 -20.90 -13.18
N TYR A 128 -0.86 -22.12 -13.69
CA TYR A 128 -1.17 -22.36 -15.09
C TYR A 128 -2.68 -22.55 -15.25
N TYR A 129 -3.23 -22.23 -16.42
CA TYR A 129 -4.63 -22.55 -16.76
C TYR A 129 -4.63 -23.41 -18.01
N LYS A 130 -5.43 -24.49 -18.06
CA LYS A 130 -5.63 -25.27 -19.30
C LYS A 130 -6.15 -24.31 -20.36
N LYS A 131 -5.38 -24.20 -21.44
CA LYS A 131 -5.43 -23.14 -22.46
C LYS A 131 -6.80 -22.98 -23.15
N GLU A 132 -7.66 -23.99 -23.11
CA GLU A 132 -8.89 -24.06 -23.93
C GLU A 132 -10.15 -23.40 -23.36
N LYS A 133 -10.13 -22.75 -22.19
CA LYS A 133 -11.34 -22.06 -21.67
C LYS A 133 -11.09 -20.68 -21.05
N ILE A 134 -10.24 -19.88 -21.68
CA ILE A 134 -10.13 -18.45 -21.33
C ILE A 134 -11.32 -17.69 -21.97
N GLY A 135 -12.51 -17.87 -21.41
CA GLY A 135 -13.73 -17.15 -21.79
C GLY A 135 -14.05 -15.98 -20.85
N ALA A 136 -15.03 -15.15 -21.24
CA ALA A 136 -15.50 -13.94 -20.54
C ALA A 136 -15.79 -14.12 -19.03
N SER A 137 -16.05 -15.34 -18.57
CA SER A 137 -16.25 -15.65 -17.14
C SER A 137 -15.01 -15.41 -16.28
N LEU A 138 -13.79 -15.44 -16.84
CA LEU A 138 -12.57 -15.15 -16.06
C LEU A 138 -12.42 -13.65 -15.78
N ASN A 139 -12.87 -12.77 -16.69
CA ASN A 139 -12.87 -11.32 -16.50
C ASN A 139 -13.84 -10.86 -15.39
N GLU A 140 -14.93 -11.60 -15.17
CA GLU A 140 -15.83 -11.37 -14.02
C GLU A 140 -15.31 -11.99 -12.71
N LYS A 141 -14.47 -13.04 -12.80
CA LYS A 141 -13.93 -13.78 -11.65
C LYS A 141 -12.62 -13.20 -11.09
N LEU A 142 -11.85 -12.44 -11.86
CA LEU A 142 -10.68 -11.71 -11.37
C LEU A 142 -11.12 -10.73 -10.25
N ILE A 143 -10.66 -10.97 -9.02
CA ILE A 143 -10.70 -10.01 -7.91
C ILE A 143 -9.89 -8.79 -8.35
N TRP A 144 -10.56 -7.76 -8.87
CA TRP A 144 -9.96 -6.44 -8.98
C TRP A 144 -9.64 -6.00 -7.56
N MET A 145 -8.35 -5.88 -7.21
CA MET A 145 -7.94 -5.25 -5.96
C MET A 145 -7.98 -3.73 -6.18
N PRO A 146 -8.93 -3.00 -5.58
CA PRO A 146 -9.10 -1.56 -5.82
C PRO A 146 -8.07 -0.73 -5.04
N ILE A 147 -6.79 -0.98 -5.30
CA ILE A 147 -5.69 -0.13 -4.82
C ILE A 147 -5.33 0.83 -5.95
N VAL A 148 -5.44 2.12 -5.68
CA VAL A 148 -5.19 3.20 -6.63
C VAL A 148 -3.81 3.77 -6.38
N SER A 149 -2.98 3.76 -7.43
CA SER A 149 -1.67 4.38 -7.44
C SER A 149 -1.26 4.72 -8.87
N SER A 150 -0.52 5.83 -9.03
CA SER A 150 0.06 6.25 -10.31
C SER A 150 1.56 6.55 -10.14
N ASP A 151 2.33 6.35 -11.20
CA ASP A 151 3.71 6.85 -11.29
C ASP A 151 3.77 8.38 -11.21
N ASP A 152 2.68 9.06 -11.55
CA ASP A 152 2.53 10.51 -11.41
C ASP A 152 2.48 10.96 -9.94
N TYR A 153 2.36 10.05 -8.97
CA TYR A 153 2.46 10.42 -7.55
C TYR A 153 3.90 10.79 -7.19
N ASN A 154 4.89 10.31 -7.96
CA ASN A 154 6.29 10.51 -7.65
C ASN A 154 6.65 12.00 -7.67
N VAL A 155 7.44 12.41 -6.68
CA VAL A 155 7.84 13.79 -6.50
C VAL A 155 9.29 13.96 -6.95
N TYR A 156 9.53 14.96 -7.79
CA TYR A 156 10.88 15.35 -8.20
C TYR A 156 11.25 16.70 -7.60
N LEU A 157 12.36 16.72 -6.86
CA LEU A 157 12.91 17.91 -6.21
C LEU A 157 14.21 18.30 -6.92
N PRO A 158 14.24 19.43 -7.65
CA PRO A 158 15.43 19.85 -8.36
C PRO A 158 16.51 20.36 -7.40
N LYS A 159 17.76 20.45 -7.90
CA LYS A 159 18.87 21.07 -7.19
C LYS A 159 18.53 22.47 -6.65
N GLY A 160 18.84 22.74 -5.39
CA GLY A 160 18.54 24.00 -4.73
C GLY A 160 17.21 24.02 -3.97
N VAL A 161 16.63 22.85 -3.70
CA VAL A 161 15.44 22.68 -2.86
C VAL A 161 15.83 21.99 -1.55
N ARG A 162 15.29 22.46 -0.43
CA ARG A 162 15.52 21.90 0.91
C ARG A 162 14.22 21.70 1.66
N GLU A 163 14.22 20.82 2.65
CA GLU A 163 13.14 20.74 3.62
C GLU A 163 13.23 21.92 4.61
N ALA A 164 12.13 22.64 4.82
CA ALA A 164 12.13 23.81 5.70
C ALA A 164 12.34 23.46 7.18
N SER A 165 11.83 22.31 7.64
CA SER A 165 11.88 21.91 9.04
C SER A 165 13.24 21.35 9.48
N THR A 166 13.93 20.62 8.59
CA THR A 166 15.18 19.93 8.91
C THR A 166 16.40 20.54 8.23
N PHE A 167 16.19 21.47 7.29
CA PHE A 167 17.20 21.99 6.36
C PHE A 167 17.90 20.90 5.54
N LYS A 168 17.32 19.71 5.44
CA LYS A 168 17.83 18.62 4.62
C LYS A 168 17.83 19.05 3.14
N ASP A 169 18.99 18.92 2.49
CA ASP A 169 19.13 19.16 1.06
C ASP A 169 18.44 18.03 0.26
N PHE A 170 17.66 18.43 -0.75
CA PHE A 170 16.96 17.53 -1.67
C PHE A 170 17.50 17.62 -3.09
N ASP A 171 18.80 17.91 -3.23
CA ASP A 171 19.43 18.16 -4.51
C ASP A 171 19.21 17.00 -5.51
N ASN A 172 18.41 17.26 -6.55
CA ASN A 172 18.02 16.30 -7.59
C ASN A 172 17.38 15.01 -7.04
N MET A 173 16.66 15.11 -5.92
CA MET A 173 16.05 13.97 -5.28
C MET A 173 14.74 13.57 -5.98
N TYR A 174 14.60 12.28 -6.28
CA TYR A 174 13.37 11.69 -6.81
C TYR A 174 12.73 10.83 -5.73
N ILE A 175 11.63 11.31 -5.15
CA ILE A 175 10.86 10.58 -4.15
C ILE A 175 9.80 9.76 -4.84
N ARG A 176 9.91 8.45 -4.67
CA ARG A 176 8.92 7.52 -5.20
C ARG A 176 7.76 7.39 -4.23
N ASN A 177 6.68 8.09 -4.54
CA ASN A 177 5.40 8.10 -3.80
C ASN A 177 4.33 7.23 -4.48
N SER A 178 4.59 6.80 -5.72
CA SER A 178 3.88 5.68 -6.32
C SER A 178 4.13 4.43 -5.48
N PHE A 179 3.12 3.57 -5.42
CA PHE A 179 3.09 2.35 -4.62
C PHE A 179 4.32 1.44 -4.88
N LEU A 180 4.96 1.58 -6.05
CA LEU A 180 6.03 0.75 -6.57
C LEU A 180 7.27 0.53 -5.68
N THR A 181 7.85 1.49 -4.98
CA THR A 181 9.11 1.22 -4.22
C THR A 181 8.89 0.51 -2.90
N SER A 182 7.88 0.93 -2.14
CA SER A 182 7.46 0.22 -0.93
C SER A 182 6.80 -1.11 -1.28
N TRP A 183 6.12 -1.17 -2.43
CA TRP A 183 5.54 -2.40 -2.95
C TRP A 183 6.63 -3.33 -3.44
N PHE A 184 7.68 -2.94 -4.16
CA PHE A 184 8.76 -3.85 -4.55
C PHE A 184 9.34 -4.59 -3.31
N ASP A 185 9.51 -3.89 -2.18
CA ASP A 185 9.97 -4.51 -0.93
C ASP A 185 8.89 -5.36 -0.22
N PHE A 186 7.62 -4.96 -0.24
CA PHE A 186 6.45 -5.72 0.26
C PHE A 186 6.11 -6.96 -0.60
N GLU A 187 6.22 -6.82 -1.91
CA GLU A 187 6.05 -7.76 -3.00
C GLU A 187 7.17 -8.80 -2.97
N TYR A 188 8.42 -8.38 -2.76
CA TYR A 188 9.55 -9.30 -2.59
C TYR A 188 9.53 -10.03 -1.25
N LYS A 189 9.24 -9.34 -0.13
CA LYS A 189 9.45 -9.92 1.22
C LYS A 189 8.21 -10.57 1.84
N ILE A 190 6.97 -10.20 1.46
CA ILE A 190 5.79 -10.47 2.32
C ILE A 190 4.57 -11.09 1.59
N LEU A 191 4.43 -10.95 0.27
CA LEU A 191 3.38 -11.65 -0.49
C LEU A 191 3.91 -12.90 -1.22
N PRO A 192 3.22 -14.06 -1.13
CA PRO A 192 3.46 -15.17 -2.04
C PRO A 192 3.21 -14.72 -3.49
N LYS A 193 4.07 -15.10 -4.44
CA LYS A 193 4.01 -14.66 -5.87
C LYS A 193 2.72 -14.98 -6.62
N SER A 194 1.89 -15.84 -6.06
CA SER A 194 0.55 -16.13 -6.56
C SER A 194 -0.41 -14.96 -6.41
N TYR A 195 -0.18 -14.09 -5.42
CA TYR A 195 -0.84 -12.78 -5.33
C TYR A 195 -0.17 -11.74 -6.22
N LYS A 196 1.11 -11.91 -6.59
CA LYS A 196 1.86 -10.97 -7.46
C LYS A 196 1.27 -10.90 -8.87
N ASN A 197 0.95 -12.04 -9.49
CA ASN A 197 0.23 -12.08 -10.79
C ASN A 197 -1.22 -11.56 -10.72
N PHE A 198 -1.79 -11.54 -9.53
CA PHE A 198 -3.13 -11.02 -9.24
C PHE A 198 -3.15 -9.53 -8.88
N ILE A 199 -1.99 -8.87 -8.76
CA ILE A 199 -1.89 -7.45 -8.37
C ILE A 199 -1.20 -6.61 -9.45
N THR A 200 -0.27 -7.20 -10.21
CA THR A 200 0.45 -6.53 -11.31
C THR A 200 -0.43 -6.07 -12.47
N ARG A 201 -1.68 -6.54 -12.58
CA ARG A 201 -2.66 -6.09 -13.60
C ARG A 201 -3.58 -4.95 -13.18
N PHE A 202 -3.46 -4.41 -11.97
CA PHE A 202 -4.53 -3.61 -11.35
C PHE A 202 -4.20 -2.13 -11.09
N ARG A 203 -3.19 -1.57 -11.78
CA ARG A 203 -3.03 -0.11 -11.82
C ARG A 203 -4.16 0.51 -12.63
N GLN A 204 -5.11 1.14 -11.96
CA GLN A 204 -5.91 2.16 -12.62
C GLN A 204 -5.19 3.48 -12.50
N THR A 205 -4.38 3.77 -13.51
CA THR A 205 -3.85 5.12 -13.71
C THR A 205 -5.04 6.01 -14.06
N PRO A 206 -5.22 7.17 -13.42
CA PRO A 206 -6.17 8.16 -13.90
C PRO A 206 -5.80 8.54 -15.35
N THR A 207 -6.49 7.98 -16.34
CA THR A 207 -6.18 8.22 -17.77
C THR A 207 -6.69 9.57 -18.25
N GLN A 208 -7.50 10.26 -17.43
CA GLN A 208 -8.05 11.58 -17.68
C GLN A 208 -8.15 12.35 -16.36
N SER A 209 -7.73 13.61 -16.36
CA SER A 209 -7.84 14.53 -15.22
C SER A 209 -9.30 14.98 -15.07
N PHE A 210 -9.97 14.55 -14.01
CA PHE A 210 -11.39 14.86 -13.75
C PHE A 210 -11.61 15.78 -12.54
N ILE A 211 -10.54 16.18 -11.87
CA ILE A 211 -10.59 17.10 -10.73
C ILE A 211 -10.20 18.50 -11.19
N TYR A 212 -11.14 19.43 -10.99
CA TYR A 212 -10.90 20.85 -11.16
C TYR A 212 -10.51 21.41 -9.80
N LEU A 213 -9.24 21.78 -9.61
CA LEU A 213 -8.76 22.30 -8.33
C LEU A 213 -9.55 23.54 -7.87
N ASP A 214 -10.05 24.32 -8.83
CA ASP A 214 -10.86 25.52 -8.59
C ASP A 214 -12.33 25.22 -8.22
N SER A 215 -12.73 23.95 -8.14
CA SER A 215 -14.03 23.56 -7.59
C SER A 215 -14.08 23.74 -6.07
N PHE A 216 -12.94 23.68 -5.39
CA PHE A 216 -12.82 23.93 -3.96
C PHE A 216 -11.91 25.12 -3.65
N HIS A 217 -10.67 25.10 -4.14
CA HIS A 217 -9.70 26.16 -3.88
C HIS A 217 -10.01 27.41 -4.69
N SER A 218 -9.78 28.60 -4.13
CA SER A 218 -10.01 29.83 -4.88
C SER A 218 -8.99 30.02 -5.99
N LYS A 219 -9.40 30.72 -7.05
CA LYS A 219 -8.50 31.08 -8.15
C LYS A 219 -7.32 31.95 -7.69
N ASP A 220 -7.52 32.75 -6.65
CA ASP A 220 -6.46 33.54 -6.03
C ASP A 220 -5.43 32.65 -5.33
N TYR A 221 -5.89 31.72 -4.48
CA TYR A 221 -5.03 30.74 -3.81
C TYR A 221 -4.19 29.94 -4.83
N LEU A 222 -4.85 29.41 -5.86
CA LEU A 222 -4.16 28.67 -6.93
C LEU A 222 -3.20 29.58 -7.69
N SER A 223 -3.58 30.83 -8.02
CA SER A 223 -2.67 31.74 -8.71
C SER A 223 -1.41 32.04 -7.88
N ARG A 224 -1.53 32.22 -6.57
CA ARG A 224 -0.39 32.42 -5.67
C ARG A 224 0.49 31.18 -5.59
N LEU A 225 -0.11 30.00 -5.44
CA LEU A 225 0.62 28.73 -5.32
C LEU A 225 1.58 28.47 -6.51
N TYR A 226 1.23 28.95 -7.71
CA TYR A 226 2.06 28.77 -8.91
C TYR A 226 2.96 29.97 -9.27
N LYS A 227 2.83 31.12 -8.57
CA LYS A 227 3.51 32.38 -8.95
C LYS A 227 4.29 33.06 -7.82
N ASP A 228 4.07 32.66 -6.58
CA ASP A 228 4.64 33.29 -5.39
C ASP A 228 5.56 32.30 -4.68
N TYR A 229 6.87 32.62 -4.64
CA TYR A 229 7.90 31.77 -4.03
C TYR A 229 7.65 31.56 -2.54
N GLU A 230 7.40 32.62 -1.79
CA GLU A 230 7.21 32.54 -0.35
C GLU A 230 5.96 31.71 -0.03
N PHE A 231 4.91 31.90 -0.82
CA PHE A 231 3.67 31.15 -0.64
C PHE A 231 3.85 29.66 -0.95
N VAL A 232 4.51 29.29 -2.06
CA VAL A 232 4.73 27.87 -2.36
C VAL A 232 5.64 27.21 -1.32
N GLU A 233 6.67 27.91 -0.84
CA GLU A 233 7.56 27.44 0.24
C GLU A 233 6.76 27.15 1.51
N GLN A 234 5.90 28.10 1.92
CA GLN A 234 5.03 27.94 3.09
C GLN A 234 4.09 26.73 2.95
N ILE A 235 3.44 26.57 1.79
CA ILE A 235 2.45 25.51 1.60
C ILE A 235 3.12 24.13 1.43
N THR A 236 4.24 24.05 0.73
CA THR A 236 4.94 22.78 0.51
C THR A 236 5.84 22.38 1.67
N GLY A 237 6.21 23.31 2.56
CA GLY A 237 7.22 23.08 3.59
C GLY A 237 8.63 22.93 3.02
N LEU A 238 8.88 23.54 1.86
CA LEU A 238 10.16 23.53 1.17
C LEU A 238 10.82 24.90 1.29
N ILE A 239 12.14 24.94 1.16
CA ILE A 239 12.92 26.14 0.84
C ILE A 239 13.38 25.98 -0.60
N VAL A 240 13.05 26.93 -1.45
CA VAL A 240 13.28 26.91 -2.89
C VAL A 240 14.26 28.04 -3.23
N SER A 241 15.44 27.68 -3.70
CA SER A 241 16.41 28.64 -4.21
C SER A 241 15.78 29.50 -5.31
N LYS A 242 16.05 30.82 -5.27
CA LYS A 242 15.62 31.78 -6.32
C LYS A 242 16.07 31.42 -7.74
N TYR A 243 17.04 30.51 -7.88
CA TYR A 243 17.52 30.02 -9.17
C TYR A 243 16.73 28.82 -9.70
N VAL A 244 15.82 28.25 -8.90
CA VAL A 244 14.89 27.19 -9.30
C VAL A 244 13.60 27.85 -9.77
N PRO A 245 13.25 27.76 -11.07
CA PRO A 245 11.99 28.26 -11.58
C PRO A 245 10.77 27.58 -10.93
N LEU A 246 9.74 28.35 -10.57
CA LEU A 246 8.51 27.81 -9.94
C LEU A 246 7.78 26.76 -10.79
N ASN A 247 7.91 26.79 -12.12
CA ASN A 247 7.33 25.76 -12.97
C ASN A 247 7.98 24.38 -12.76
N MET A 248 9.25 24.32 -12.33
CA MET A 248 9.86 23.05 -11.95
C MET A 248 9.28 22.51 -10.65
N ILE A 249 8.98 23.40 -9.70
CA ILE A 249 8.24 23.05 -8.47
C ILE A 249 6.81 22.65 -8.83
N ALA A 250 6.14 23.32 -9.76
CA ALA A 250 4.81 22.91 -10.20
C ALA A 250 4.81 21.48 -10.75
N MET A 251 5.72 21.18 -11.69
CA MET A 251 5.77 19.88 -12.36
C MET A 251 6.26 18.73 -11.47
N GLY A 252 7.27 18.97 -10.62
CA GLY A 252 7.84 17.92 -9.75
C GLY A 252 7.13 17.78 -8.40
N VAL A 253 6.56 18.89 -7.93
CA VAL A 253 5.77 19.15 -6.73
C VAL A 253 4.27 18.88 -6.80
N LEU A 254 3.62 19.90 -7.37
CA LEU A 254 2.19 20.14 -7.28
C LEU A 254 1.41 19.21 -8.19
N ASP A 255 1.93 18.88 -9.37
CA ASP A 255 1.30 17.92 -10.27
C ASP A 255 1.21 16.53 -9.63
N ALA A 256 2.20 16.15 -8.82
CA ALA A 256 2.16 14.91 -8.05
C ALA A 256 1.05 14.91 -6.99
N TYR A 257 0.90 16.00 -6.23
CA TYR A 257 -0.23 16.17 -5.32
C TYR A 257 -1.58 16.17 -6.05
N LYS A 258 -1.65 16.76 -7.25
CA LYS A 258 -2.86 16.73 -8.06
C LYS A 258 -3.20 15.30 -8.48
N ALA A 259 -2.21 14.50 -8.91
CA ALA A 259 -2.41 13.09 -9.23
C ALA A 259 -2.90 12.29 -8.01
N MET A 260 -2.34 12.55 -6.82
CA MET A 260 -2.82 11.95 -5.56
C MET A 260 -4.29 12.31 -5.28
N CYS A 261 -4.71 13.54 -5.57
CA CYS A 261 -6.11 13.94 -5.45
C CYS A 261 -7.03 13.15 -6.38
N GLU A 262 -6.61 12.99 -7.65
CA GLU A 262 -7.34 12.20 -8.64
C GLU A 262 -7.47 10.73 -8.22
N GLY A 263 -6.41 10.22 -7.58
CA GLY A 263 -6.38 8.95 -6.90
C GLY A 263 -7.49 8.76 -5.88
N THR A 264 -7.71 9.75 -5.01
CA THR A 264 -8.73 9.69 -3.96
C THR A 264 -10.13 9.63 -4.56
N LEU A 265 -10.44 10.44 -5.57
CA LEU A 265 -11.72 10.38 -6.26
C LEU A 265 -11.93 9.02 -6.93
N HIS A 266 -10.88 8.50 -7.57
CA HIS A 266 -10.93 7.21 -8.23
C HIS A 266 -11.16 6.06 -7.24
N ALA A 267 -10.44 6.06 -6.11
CA ALA A 267 -10.64 5.11 -5.03
C ALA A 267 -12.05 5.21 -4.43
N CYS A 268 -12.60 6.41 -4.27
CA CYS A 268 -13.98 6.57 -3.82
C CYS A 268 -14.99 5.91 -4.77
N LYS A 269 -14.82 6.09 -6.09
CA LYS A 269 -15.68 5.44 -7.10
C LYS A 269 -15.56 3.92 -7.05
N LEU A 270 -14.34 3.39 -6.94
CA LEU A 270 -14.10 1.96 -6.78
C LEU A 270 -14.70 1.42 -5.48
N ALA A 271 -14.60 2.15 -4.37
CA ALA A 271 -15.19 1.75 -3.10
C ALA A 271 -16.71 1.64 -3.21
N LEU A 272 -17.37 2.61 -3.85
CA LEU A 272 -18.81 2.57 -4.12
C LEU A 272 -19.21 1.35 -4.96
N GLU A 273 -18.41 1.01 -5.97
CA GLU A 273 -18.67 -0.10 -6.88
C GLU A 273 -18.36 -1.48 -6.26
N LEU A 274 -17.26 -1.60 -5.51
CA LEU A 274 -16.68 -2.86 -5.06
C LEU A 274 -16.85 -3.11 -3.55
N GLY A 275 -17.19 -2.07 -2.80
CA GLY A 275 -17.40 -2.08 -1.34
C GLY A 275 -16.16 -1.70 -0.53
N PHE A 276 -14.98 -1.65 -1.14
CA PHE A 276 -13.74 -1.27 -0.48
C PHE A 276 -12.78 -0.73 -1.54
N ALA A 277 -11.96 0.28 -1.24
CA ALA A 277 -10.84 0.70 -2.07
C ALA A 277 -9.77 1.38 -1.23
N ILE A 278 -8.54 1.42 -1.74
CA ILE A 278 -7.40 2.09 -1.10
C ILE A 278 -6.81 3.07 -2.10
N ASN A 279 -6.62 4.35 -1.73
CA ASN A 279 -5.67 5.21 -2.41
C ASN A 279 -4.32 5.13 -1.69
N ALA A 280 -3.28 4.73 -2.42
CA ALA A 280 -1.94 4.52 -1.89
C ALA A 280 -1.32 5.80 -1.30
N ARG A 281 -1.82 6.98 -1.71
CA ARG A 281 -1.42 8.25 -1.11
C ARG A 281 -2.50 9.32 -1.28
N GLY A 282 -2.96 9.89 -0.17
CA GLY A 282 -3.99 10.93 -0.13
C GLY A 282 -4.36 11.26 1.32
N GLY A 283 -5.61 11.62 1.58
CA GLY A 283 -6.07 11.96 2.94
C GLY A 283 -5.61 13.34 3.39
N PHE A 284 -5.46 14.26 2.44
CA PHE A 284 -5.07 15.66 2.63
C PHE A 284 -6.29 16.52 2.96
N GLY A 285 -6.87 16.34 4.14
CA GLY A 285 -8.07 17.09 4.56
C GLY A 285 -7.82 18.53 5.06
N HIS A 286 -6.57 18.95 5.17
CA HIS A 286 -6.18 20.13 5.96
C HIS A 286 -6.39 21.46 5.21
N SER A 287 -6.00 21.52 3.94
CA SER A 287 -6.03 22.78 3.18
C SER A 287 -7.44 23.30 2.98
N THR A 288 -7.66 24.56 3.29
CA THR A 288 -8.92 25.29 3.15
C THR A 288 -9.05 25.87 1.73
N LYS A 289 -10.17 26.53 1.46
CA LYS A 289 -10.42 27.20 0.17
C LYS A 289 -9.37 28.27 -0.18
N ASN A 290 -8.89 29.01 0.83
CA ASN A 290 -8.03 30.18 0.64
C ASN A 290 -6.67 30.08 1.35
N SER A 291 -6.45 29.06 2.17
CA SER A 291 -5.21 28.83 2.91
C SER A 291 -4.79 27.38 2.78
N GLY A 292 -3.51 27.17 2.50
CA GLY A 292 -2.95 25.82 2.48
C GLY A 292 -2.48 25.40 3.86
N ALA A 293 -2.28 24.10 4.04
CA ALA A 293 -1.58 23.50 5.15
C ALA A 293 -0.21 22.98 4.67
N VAL A 294 0.80 23.09 5.55
CA VAL A 294 2.16 22.63 5.26
C VAL A 294 2.14 21.17 4.80
N LYS A 295 2.71 20.91 3.62
CA LYS A 295 2.82 19.62 2.94
C LYS A 295 1.48 19.01 2.47
N ALA A 296 0.46 19.84 2.24
CA ALA A 296 -0.83 19.40 1.69
C ALA A 296 -1.45 20.47 0.78
N PRO A 297 -0.84 20.87 -0.35
CA PRO A 297 -1.28 22.02 -1.15
C PRO A 297 -2.73 21.94 -1.65
N TYR A 298 -3.28 20.74 -1.81
CA TYR A 298 -4.65 20.51 -2.28
C TYR A 298 -5.43 19.65 -1.30
N ASN A 299 -6.75 19.88 -1.24
CA ASN A 299 -7.67 19.10 -0.42
C ASN A 299 -8.36 18.01 -1.24
N ASP A 300 -7.74 16.84 -1.29
CA ASP A 300 -8.24 15.70 -2.08
C ASP A 300 -9.62 15.22 -1.61
N ILE A 301 -9.89 15.28 -0.31
CA ILE A 301 -11.18 14.90 0.28
C ILE A 301 -12.27 15.84 -0.23
N ALA A 302 -12.09 17.15 -0.09
CA ALA A 302 -13.08 18.14 -0.50
C ALA A 302 -13.33 18.08 -2.02
N LEU A 303 -12.26 18.00 -2.81
CA LEU A 303 -12.34 17.86 -4.26
C LEU A 303 -13.11 16.60 -4.68
N SER A 304 -12.86 15.47 -4.01
CA SER A 304 -13.54 14.21 -4.28
C SER A 304 -15.02 14.26 -3.89
N VAL A 305 -15.35 14.79 -2.71
CA VAL A 305 -16.74 14.95 -2.24
C VAL A 305 -17.53 15.83 -3.20
N ILE A 306 -17.01 17.00 -3.57
CA ILE A 306 -17.68 17.91 -4.52
C ILE A 306 -17.96 17.21 -5.85
N LYS A 307 -17.00 16.43 -6.38
CA LYS A 307 -17.22 15.72 -7.63
C LYS A 307 -18.25 14.60 -7.49
N LEU A 308 -18.22 13.84 -6.39
CA LEU A 308 -19.19 12.78 -6.12
C LEU A 308 -20.60 13.34 -5.95
N HIS A 309 -20.76 14.45 -5.23
CA HIS A 309 -22.05 15.10 -5.03
C HIS A 309 -22.56 15.83 -6.26
N LYS A 310 -21.68 16.29 -7.15
CA LYS A 310 -22.09 16.75 -8.48
C LYS A 310 -22.76 15.63 -9.28
N ASP A 311 -22.28 14.39 -9.13
CA ASP A 311 -22.82 13.23 -9.84
C ASP A 311 -24.01 12.59 -9.09
N ARG A 312 -24.02 12.65 -7.74
CA ARG A 312 -25.08 12.14 -6.84
C ARG A 312 -25.23 13.03 -5.59
N PRO A 313 -26.06 14.10 -5.64
CA PRO A 313 -26.16 15.12 -4.57
C PRO A 313 -26.61 14.60 -3.20
N ASP A 314 -27.34 13.50 -3.20
CA ASP A 314 -27.97 12.84 -2.05
C ASP A 314 -27.10 11.73 -1.44
N LEU A 315 -25.91 11.50 -1.99
CA LEU A 315 -24.94 10.53 -1.48
C LEU A 315 -24.47 10.95 -0.08
N LYS A 316 -24.74 10.13 0.94
CA LYS A 316 -24.25 10.42 2.30
C LYS A 316 -22.82 9.95 2.45
N ILE A 317 -21.89 10.89 2.58
CA ILE A 317 -20.49 10.59 2.80
C ILE A 317 -20.14 10.82 4.27
N LEU A 318 -19.52 9.83 4.92
CA LEU A 318 -18.92 9.98 6.24
C LEU A 318 -17.40 10.04 6.09
N TYR A 319 -16.82 11.21 6.30
CA TYR A 319 -15.38 11.39 6.41
C TYR A 319 -14.91 11.05 7.82
N VAL A 320 -13.89 10.19 7.94
CA VAL A 320 -13.32 9.72 9.20
C VAL A 320 -11.83 10.05 9.24
N ASN A 321 -11.38 10.70 10.31
CA ASN A 321 -9.97 11.02 10.51
C ASN A 321 -9.55 10.88 11.97
N PHE A 322 -8.40 10.26 12.19
CA PHE A 322 -7.81 10.07 13.51
C PHE A 322 -6.36 10.58 13.59
N GLY A 323 -6.02 11.59 12.77
CA GLY A 323 -4.66 12.08 12.60
C GLY A 323 -4.20 13.11 13.62
N SER A 324 -2.99 13.61 13.38
CA SER A 324 -2.32 14.62 14.22
C SER A 324 -2.77 16.07 13.93
N LYS A 325 -3.40 16.30 12.79
CA LYS A 325 -3.84 17.61 12.31
C LYS A 325 -5.33 17.58 11.99
N LYS A 326 -6.00 18.71 12.25
CA LYS A 326 -7.41 18.89 11.93
C LYS A 326 -7.68 18.97 10.44
N SER A 327 -8.79 18.41 9.99
CA SER A 327 -9.21 18.51 8.58
C SER A 327 -10.00 19.79 8.30
N GLU A 328 -9.38 20.96 8.53
CA GLU A 328 -10.06 22.26 8.47
C GLU A 328 -10.77 22.53 7.14
N GLY A 329 -10.15 22.18 6.01
CA GLY A 329 -10.82 22.33 4.72
C GLY A 329 -12.03 21.41 4.54
N VAL A 330 -12.03 20.23 5.16
CA VAL A 330 -13.21 19.35 5.16
C VAL A 330 -14.31 19.94 6.03
N PHE A 331 -13.96 20.56 7.17
CA PHE A 331 -14.93 21.30 8.00
C PHE A 331 -15.54 22.49 7.25
N GLU A 332 -14.73 23.23 6.48
CA GLU A 332 -15.21 24.32 5.64
C GLU A 332 -16.24 23.81 4.62
N LEU A 333 -15.94 22.70 3.94
CA LEU A 333 -16.89 22.08 3.01
C LEU A 333 -18.17 21.61 3.70
N ALA A 334 -18.07 20.96 4.86
CA ALA A 334 -19.22 20.46 5.62
C ALA A 334 -20.18 21.58 6.09
N LYS A 335 -19.71 22.83 6.17
CA LYS A 335 -20.56 23.97 6.45
C LYS A 335 -21.60 24.17 5.34
N ASP A 336 -21.18 24.02 4.09
CA ASP A 336 -21.99 24.27 2.90
C ASP A 336 -22.66 22.98 2.37
N ASP A 337 -22.08 21.81 2.66
CA ASP A 337 -22.55 20.51 2.20
C ASP A 337 -23.12 19.67 3.36
N LYS A 338 -24.45 19.51 3.40
CA LYS A 338 -25.15 18.76 4.46
C LYS A 338 -25.22 17.25 4.22
N SER A 339 -24.82 16.79 3.04
CA SER A 339 -24.68 15.36 2.73
C SER A 339 -23.32 14.82 3.17
N LEU A 340 -22.34 15.70 3.42
CA LEU A 340 -21.06 15.38 4.03
C LEU A 340 -21.17 15.38 5.56
N TRP A 341 -20.81 14.26 6.17
CA TRP A 341 -20.66 14.09 7.62
C TRP A 341 -19.19 13.90 7.96
N VAL A 342 -18.78 14.42 9.12
CA VAL A 342 -17.40 14.31 9.58
C VAL A 342 -17.36 13.70 10.97
N TYR A 343 -16.51 12.70 11.17
CA TYR A 343 -16.17 12.13 12.46
C TYR A 343 -14.65 12.17 12.62
N GLU A 344 -14.18 13.11 13.43
CA GLU A 344 -12.75 13.35 13.63
C GLU A 344 -12.40 13.29 15.13
N ILE A 345 -11.37 12.49 15.47
CA ILE A 345 -10.73 12.56 16.79
C ILE A 345 -9.24 12.78 16.56
N TYR A 346 -8.75 13.99 16.81
CA TYR A 346 -7.36 14.33 16.52
C TYR A 346 -6.47 14.22 17.77
N THR A 347 -5.18 13.93 17.59
CA THR A 347 -4.21 13.99 18.69
C THR A 347 -3.71 15.41 18.87
N ARG A 348 -3.92 16.00 20.05
CA ARG A 348 -3.40 17.35 20.34
C ARG A 348 -1.89 17.26 20.56
N GLY A 349 -1.12 18.12 19.88
CA GLY A 349 0.29 18.34 20.21
C GLY A 349 0.47 19.19 21.48
N TYR A 350 1.71 19.53 21.81
CA TYR A 350 2.02 20.44 22.93
C TYR A 350 1.56 21.89 22.70
N GLU A 351 1.05 22.23 21.51
CA GLU A 351 0.59 23.58 21.19
C GLU A 351 -0.86 23.80 21.67
N VAL A 352 -0.97 24.58 22.74
CA VAL A 352 -2.18 24.77 23.56
C VAL A 352 -3.12 25.87 23.00
N ALA A 353 -2.84 26.45 21.84
CA ALA A 353 -3.66 27.57 21.35
C ALA A 353 -5.07 27.11 20.93
N LYS A 354 -6.06 27.98 21.16
CA LYS A 354 -7.50 27.73 21.11
C LYS A 354 -7.94 27.08 19.81
N ASP A 355 -8.35 25.83 19.90
CA ASP A 355 -8.57 24.98 18.74
C ASP A 355 -10.05 24.54 18.72
N ILE A 356 -10.92 25.44 18.27
CA ILE A 356 -12.38 25.27 18.36
C ILE A 356 -12.85 24.36 17.21
N CYS A 357 -13.39 23.19 17.53
CA CYS A 357 -14.14 22.39 16.56
C CYS A 357 -15.38 23.16 16.08
N PRO A 358 -15.76 23.07 14.80
CA PRO A 358 -16.91 23.78 14.29
C PRO A 358 -18.19 23.27 14.96
N ASN A 359 -19.09 24.18 15.35
CA ASN A 359 -20.40 23.82 15.87
C ASN A 359 -21.37 23.59 14.71
N LEU A 360 -21.29 22.41 14.08
CA LEU A 360 -22.11 21.99 12.93
C LEU A 360 -22.77 20.65 13.22
N ASP A 361 -24.05 20.50 12.88
CA ASP A 361 -24.82 19.27 13.15
C ASP A 361 -24.24 18.02 12.46
N ASN A 362 -23.53 18.21 11.35
CA ASN A 362 -22.89 17.17 10.55
C ASN A 362 -21.40 16.96 10.86
N VAL A 363 -20.85 17.62 11.89
CA VAL A 363 -19.45 17.45 12.30
C VAL A 363 -19.37 17.03 13.76
N TYR A 364 -18.81 15.85 13.99
CA TYR A 364 -18.29 15.43 15.28
C TYR A 364 -16.76 15.58 15.26
N CYS A 365 -16.24 16.42 16.14
CA CYS A 365 -14.81 16.71 16.24
C CYS A 365 -14.46 16.78 17.73
N ASP A 366 -13.47 15.99 18.14
CA ASP A 366 -12.95 15.95 19.50
C ASP A 366 -11.43 15.71 19.49
N SER A 367 -10.78 15.84 20.64
CA SER A 367 -9.35 15.60 20.81
C SER A 367 -9.09 14.44 21.77
N VAL A 368 -8.00 13.72 21.54
CA VAL A 368 -7.56 12.71 22.50
C VAL A 368 -7.13 13.39 23.81
N LEU A 369 -7.73 12.95 24.93
CA LEU A 369 -7.44 13.52 26.24
C LEU A 369 -6.06 13.09 26.76
N PRO A 370 -5.39 13.92 27.59
CA PRO A 370 -4.17 13.52 28.28
C PRO A 370 -4.35 12.23 29.07
N ASN A 371 -3.32 11.38 29.10
CA ASN A 371 -3.30 10.08 29.80
C ASN A 371 -4.31 9.02 29.27
N THR A 372 -4.89 9.22 28.09
CA THR A 372 -5.69 8.18 27.43
C THR A 372 -4.83 6.94 27.16
N THR A 373 -5.27 5.77 27.62
CA THR A 373 -4.58 4.50 27.31
C THR A 373 -4.86 4.03 25.88
N LYS A 374 -4.06 3.11 25.36
CA LYS A 374 -4.28 2.52 24.02
C LYS A 374 -5.66 1.86 23.91
N GLU A 375 -6.06 1.13 24.95
CA GLU A 375 -7.33 0.42 25.02
C GLU A 375 -8.50 1.41 25.04
N GLN A 376 -8.38 2.48 25.83
CA GLN A 376 -9.38 3.55 25.88
C GLN A 376 -9.51 4.25 24.52
N TYR A 377 -8.40 4.57 23.87
CA TYR A 377 -8.38 5.18 22.55
C TYR A 377 -9.14 4.33 21.52
N LEU A 378 -8.79 3.03 21.43
CA LEU A 378 -9.43 2.10 20.49
C LEU A 378 -10.91 1.88 20.81
N GLN A 379 -11.27 1.77 22.10
CA GLN A 379 -12.65 1.60 22.54
C GLN A 379 -13.49 2.86 22.23
N ASN A 380 -12.95 4.06 22.45
CA ASN A 380 -13.62 5.32 22.13
C ASN A 380 -13.88 5.45 20.63
N ILE A 381 -12.89 5.10 19.79
CA ILE A 381 -13.06 5.05 18.33
C ILE A 381 -14.19 4.07 17.97
N LYS A 382 -14.13 2.85 18.52
CA LYS A 382 -15.12 1.81 18.23
C LYS A 382 -16.54 2.25 18.58
N ASP A 383 -16.73 2.77 19.79
CA ASP A 383 -18.06 3.14 20.29
C ASP A 383 -18.62 4.36 19.58
N GLY A 384 -17.81 5.41 19.41
CA GLY A 384 -18.27 6.64 18.78
C GLY A 384 -18.47 6.49 17.27
N LEU A 385 -17.57 5.82 16.57
CA LEU A 385 -17.73 5.57 15.13
C LEU A 385 -18.91 4.62 14.84
N SER A 386 -19.11 3.59 15.66
CA SER A 386 -20.28 2.70 15.54
C SER A 386 -21.60 3.47 15.71
N LYS A 387 -21.68 4.39 16.69
CA LYS A 387 -22.83 5.29 16.86
C LYS A 387 -23.00 6.22 15.67
N ALA A 388 -21.91 6.79 15.13
CA ALA A 388 -21.97 7.66 13.96
C ALA A 388 -22.50 6.91 12.73
N ILE A 389 -21.94 5.73 12.42
CA ILE A 389 -22.36 4.88 11.29
C ILE A 389 -23.84 4.49 11.43
N SER A 390 -24.27 4.03 12.62
CA SER A 390 -25.67 3.62 12.83
C SER A 390 -26.67 4.78 12.73
N LYS A 391 -26.30 5.98 13.20
CA LYS A 391 -27.14 7.19 13.11
C LYS A 391 -27.24 7.71 11.67
N ILE A 392 -26.09 7.86 11.01
CA ILE A 392 -25.98 8.50 9.69
C ILE A 392 -26.45 7.56 8.59
N ARG A 393 -26.09 6.27 8.70
CA ARG A 393 -26.19 5.25 7.63
C ARG A 393 -25.57 5.77 6.33
N PRO A 394 -24.24 6.02 6.34
CA PRO A 394 -23.55 6.57 5.18
C PRO A 394 -23.57 5.58 4.00
N ASP A 395 -23.55 6.13 2.79
CA ASP A 395 -23.41 5.36 1.54
C ASP A 395 -21.94 5.13 1.18
N LEU A 396 -21.04 5.96 1.71
CA LEU A 396 -19.60 5.85 1.56
C LEU A 396 -18.90 6.38 2.83
N ILE A 397 -17.90 5.65 3.31
CA ILE A 397 -16.92 6.14 4.27
C ILE A 397 -15.65 6.53 3.52
N ILE A 398 -15.14 7.73 3.73
CA ILE A 398 -13.79 8.13 3.30
C ILE A 398 -12.94 8.21 4.57
N TYR A 399 -11.96 7.33 4.70
CA TYR A 399 -11.12 7.22 5.88
C TYR A 399 -9.69 7.66 5.57
N SER A 400 -9.22 8.70 6.25
CA SER A 400 -7.80 9.12 6.22
C SER A 400 -7.02 8.34 7.27
N SER A 401 -6.25 7.36 6.81
CA SER A 401 -5.33 6.64 7.68
C SER A 401 -4.01 7.39 7.80
N ASP A 402 -3.93 8.30 8.77
CA ASP A 402 -2.71 9.01 9.11
C ASP A 402 -1.74 8.07 9.84
N VAL A 403 -0.65 7.72 9.14
CA VAL A 403 0.42 6.86 9.69
C VAL A 403 1.59 7.66 10.25
N THR A 404 1.54 8.98 10.11
CA THR A 404 2.48 9.93 10.74
C THR A 404 1.96 10.45 12.07
N MET A 405 0.82 9.94 12.55
CA MET A 405 0.25 10.31 13.83
C MET A 405 1.29 10.10 14.94
N THR A 406 1.60 11.21 15.62
CA THR A 406 2.36 11.20 16.87
C THR A 406 1.48 11.84 17.94
N SER A 407 1.67 11.44 19.19
CA SER A 407 0.97 12.02 20.33
C SER A 407 1.95 12.28 21.46
N GLY A 408 2.01 13.53 21.95
CA GLY A 408 2.78 13.89 23.13
C GLY A 408 2.17 13.37 24.45
N PHE A 409 0.95 12.83 24.39
CA PHE A 409 0.17 12.42 25.56
C PHE A 409 0.10 10.90 25.77
N PHE A 410 0.44 10.09 24.75
CA PHE A 410 0.60 8.64 24.87
C PHE A 410 1.36 8.07 23.66
N ASN A 411 2.04 6.94 23.86
CA ASN A 411 2.93 6.37 22.84
C ASN A 411 2.14 5.79 21.65
N VAL A 412 2.34 6.37 20.47
CA VAL A 412 1.82 5.86 19.20
C VAL A 412 2.87 4.95 18.58
N ASP A 413 2.50 3.68 18.33
CA ASP A 413 3.34 2.72 17.62
C ASP A 413 2.58 2.06 16.46
N ALA A 414 3.31 1.34 15.61
CA ALA A 414 2.74 0.66 14.44
C ALA A 414 1.62 -0.32 14.80
N ASN A 415 1.69 -0.98 15.97
CA ASN A 415 0.64 -1.89 16.42
C ASN A 415 -0.66 -1.15 16.72
N LEU A 416 -0.59 -0.01 17.42
CA LEU A 416 -1.76 0.82 17.67
C LEU A 416 -2.40 1.32 16.36
N LEU A 417 -1.59 1.77 15.39
CA LEU A 417 -2.08 2.21 14.08
C LEU A 417 -2.78 1.07 13.33
N ASN A 418 -2.22 -0.14 13.37
CA ASN A 418 -2.82 -1.32 12.77
C ASN A 418 -4.15 -1.69 13.42
N GLU A 419 -4.24 -1.60 14.76
CA GLU A 419 -5.47 -1.91 15.51
C GLU A 419 -6.54 -0.85 15.26
N ARG A 420 -6.16 0.44 15.24
CA ARG A 420 -7.06 1.55 14.90
C ARG A 420 -7.71 1.32 13.55
N ASP A 421 -6.91 1.08 12.53
CA ASP A 421 -7.38 0.87 11.16
C ASP A 421 -8.27 -0.37 11.06
N ALA A 422 -7.89 -1.45 11.73
CA ALA A 422 -8.70 -2.66 11.82
C ALA A 422 -10.08 -2.43 12.46
N VAL A 423 -10.17 -1.55 13.46
CA VAL A 423 -11.46 -1.16 14.06
C VAL A 423 -12.33 -0.46 13.01
N VAL A 424 -11.77 0.49 12.27
CA VAL A 424 -12.50 1.25 11.23
C VAL A 424 -12.97 0.35 10.10
N THR A 425 -12.07 -0.46 9.52
CA THR A 425 -12.41 -1.36 8.41
C THR A 425 -13.40 -2.44 8.83
N THR A 426 -13.29 -2.96 10.06
CA THR A 426 -14.24 -3.91 10.63
C THR A 426 -15.63 -3.29 10.78
N LEU A 427 -15.72 -2.07 11.32
CA LEU A 427 -17.01 -1.39 11.46
C LEU A 427 -17.67 -1.09 10.10
N ALA A 428 -16.89 -0.66 9.11
CA ALA A 428 -17.38 -0.47 7.74
C ALA A 428 -17.88 -1.79 7.13
N ARG A 429 -17.11 -2.88 7.25
CA ARG A 429 -17.50 -4.21 6.77
C ARG A 429 -18.77 -4.72 7.45
N ASP A 430 -18.82 -4.66 8.77
CA ASP A 430 -19.92 -5.24 9.57
C ASP A 430 -21.23 -4.47 9.34
N SER A 431 -21.13 -3.14 9.13
CA SER A 431 -22.25 -2.30 8.68
C SER A 431 -22.57 -2.42 7.19
N LYS A 432 -21.76 -3.17 6.42
CA LYS A 432 -21.85 -3.32 4.95
C LYS A 432 -21.74 -1.98 4.21
N THR A 433 -21.02 -1.03 4.79
CA THR A 433 -20.81 0.31 4.23
C THR A 433 -19.56 0.32 3.35
N PRO A 434 -19.65 0.78 2.09
CA PRO A 434 -18.48 1.03 1.25
C PRO A 434 -17.44 1.91 1.92
N ILE A 435 -16.15 1.57 1.81
CA ILE A 435 -15.06 2.36 2.40
C ILE A 435 -13.93 2.63 1.40
N CYS A 436 -13.53 3.90 1.30
CA CYS A 436 -12.31 4.35 0.63
C CYS A 436 -11.28 4.71 1.71
N VAL A 437 -10.15 4.00 1.74
CA VAL A 437 -9.04 4.27 2.66
C VAL A 437 -7.99 5.09 1.92
N CYS A 438 -7.64 6.26 2.42
CA CYS A 438 -6.53 7.06 1.91
C CYS A 438 -5.34 6.93 2.85
N ILE A 439 -4.20 6.49 2.34
CA ILE A 439 -2.98 6.46 3.16
C ILE A 439 -2.43 7.87 3.27
N SER A 440 -2.57 8.46 4.46
CA SER A 440 -2.16 9.81 4.76
C SER A 440 -0.80 9.80 5.47
N SER A 441 0.16 10.48 4.86
CA SER A 441 1.53 10.58 5.37
C SER A 441 2.29 11.69 4.64
N ASP A 442 3.39 12.13 5.23
CA ASP A 442 4.29 13.14 4.66
C ASP A 442 4.92 12.61 3.36
N PRO A 443 4.72 13.29 2.20
CA PRO A 443 5.28 12.86 0.93
C PRO A 443 6.78 13.11 0.76
N PHE A 444 7.42 13.80 1.70
CA PHE A 444 8.85 14.05 1.72
C PHE A 444 9.61 13.13 2.69
N GLN A 445 8.89 12.46 3.59
CA GLN A 445 9.48 11.45 4.46
C GLN A 445 9.37 10.09 3.78
N ASP A 446 10.52 9.44 3.65
CA ASP A 446 10.61 7.99 3.51
C ASP A 446 10.14 7.40 4.85
N THR A 447 8.82 7.34 5.04
CA THR A 447 8.22 6.70 6.21
C THR A 447 8.50 5.21 6.09
N ARG A 448 9.68 4.81 6.58
CA ARG A 448 10.16 3.46 6.89
C ARG A 448 9.23 2.37 6.36
N HIS A 449 9.40 2.04 5.09
CA HIS A 449 8.57 1.09 4.34
C HIS A 449 8.33 -0.25 5.08
N LYS A 450 9.29 -0.72 5.87
CA LYS A 450 9.19 -1.96 6.68
C LYS A 450 8.13 -1.89 7.78
N GLU A 451 7.96 -0.75 8.46
CA GLU A 451 6.99 -0.60 9.55
C GLU A 451 5.56 -0.50 9.04
N MET A 452 5.41 -0.10 7.77
CA MET A 452 4.14 0.04 7.06
C MET A 452 3.66 -1.25 6.39
N VAL A 453 4.51 -2.27 6.25
CA VAL A 453 4.09 -3.53 5.64
C VAL A 453 2.96 -4.23 6.41
N PRO A 454 3.04 -4.42 7.75
CA PRO A 454 1.96 -5.06 8.51
C PRO A 454 0.62 -4.36 8.33
N PHE A 455 0.66 -3.03 8.17
CA PHE A 455 -0.47 -2.16 7.92
C PHE A 455 -1.14 -2.47 6.57
N TYR A 456 -0.37 -2.46 5.46
CA TYR A 456 -0.90 -2.80 4.14
C TYR A 456 -1.43 -4.23 4.08
N LYS A 457 -0.73 -5.19 4.70
CA LYS A 457 -1.15 -6.60 4.78
C LYS A 457 -2.52 -6.73 5.45
N ARG A 458 -2.78 -5.96 6.50
CA ARG A 458 -4.06 -5.99 7.20
C ARG A 458 -5.18 -5.39 6.36
N LEU A 459 -4.97 -4.23 5.75
CA LEU A 459 -5.96 -3.59 4.89
C LEU A 459 -6.35 -4.48 3.70
N ILE A 460 -5.37 -5.15 3.08
CA ILE A 460 -5.61 -6.11 1.99
C ILE A 460 -6.46 -7.28 2.49
N LYS A 461 -6.18 -7.83 3.67
CA LYS A 461 -6.98 -8.91 4.26
C LYS A 461 -8.44 -8.48 4.48
N ASP A 462 -8.66 -7.29 5.04
CA ASP A 462 -10.00 -6.78 5.31
C ASP A 462 -10.77 -6.51 4.00
N MET A 463 -10.08 -5.97 2.99
CA MET A 463 -10.62 -5.77 1.64
C MET A 463 -11.07 -7.09 1.00
N LEU A 464 -10.23 -8.14 1.05
CA LEU A 464 -10.57 -9.46 0.52
C LEU A 464 -11.82 -10.03 1.20
N CYS A 465 -11.96 -9.86 2.53
CA CYS A 465 -13.17 -10.26 3.24
C CYS A 465 -14.43 -9.54 2.71
N VAL A 466 -14.35 -8.23 2.46
CA VAL A 466 -15.49 -7.45 1.93
C VAL A 466 -15.88 -7.91 0.53
N ILE A 467 -14.89 -8.11 -0.35
CA ILE A 467 -15.15 -8.54 -1.74
C ILE A 467 -15.81 -9.93 -1.77
N THR A 468 -15.30 -10.89 -0.98
CA THR A 468 -15.90 -12.23 -0.90
C THR A 468 -17.33 -12.20 -0.37
N GLN A 469 -17.61 -11.38 0.65
CA GLN A 469 -18.99 -11.20 1.17
C GLN A 469 -19.94 -10.59 0.13
N LYS A 470 -19.45 -9.71 -0.74
CA LYS A 470 -20.26 -9.08 -1.79
C LYS A 470 -20.57 -10.06 -2.92
N ARG A 471 -19.62 -10.95 -3.27
CA ARG A 471 -19.81 -12.03 -4.24
C ARG A 471 -20.83 -13.05 -3.78
N ASN A 472 -20.77 -13.51 -2.52
CA ASN A 472 -21.74 -14.48 -2.00
C ASN A 472 -23.20 -13.99 -1.93
N LYS A 473 -23.45 -12.69 -2.15
CA LYS A 473 -24.79 -12.09 -2.19
C LYS A 473 -25.35 -11.92 -3.60
N LYS A 474 -24.49 -11.95 -4.62
CA LYS A 474 -24.88 -11.94 -6.04
C LYS A 474 -25.04 -13.39 -6.49
#